data_AF-A0A8J5K0J2-F1
#
_entry.id   AF-A0A8J5K0J2-F1
#
_cell.length_a   1.000
_cell.length_b   1.000
_cell.length_c   1.000
_cell.angle_alpha   90.00
_cell.angle_beta   90.00
_cell.angle_gamma   90.00
#
_symmetry.space_group_name_H-M   'P 1'
#
loop_
_entity.id
_entity.type
_entity.pdbx_description
1 polymer ?
#
loop_
_entity_poly.entity_id
_entity_poly.type
_entity_poly.pdbx_seq_one_letter_code
_entity_poly.pdbx_strand_id
1 'polypeptide(L)'
;MLRETRGKLSLASQVRGLRTRATPAVLRTSVQPSVVEQEVVEHTPEAEEELTKYAIQRVNDQIGENKHGRLFAVIYLQGKQHLVTAEDLVVVQGPFAPTIGDTFRLEKILAVGGRDFTLLGRPLLHKDLVNVEATVVEKSLSHCRIFFYNRRRKNSRKTKFERETHTLLRIHRVELLHKVNEAPDIEGVDGRIF
;
A
#
# COMPACT_ATOMS: atom_id res chain seq x y z
N MET A 1 31.11 -24.35 74.55
CA MET A 1 30.15 -25.19 75.31
C MET A 1 28.74 -24.68 75.05
N LEU A 2 27.81 -25.56 74.66
CA LEU A 2 26.34 -25.51 74.86
C LEU A 2 25.58 -24.32 74.24
N ARG A 3 24.33 -24.40 73.77
CA ARG A 3 23.38 -25.40 73.27
C ARG A 3 22.21 -24.53 72.78
N GLU A 4 21.47 -24.99 71.77
CA GLU A 4 20.21 -24.38 71.34
C GLU A 4 19.19 -24.29 72.49
N THR A 5 18.32 -23.27 72.45
CA THR A 5 16.90 -23.43 72.83
C THR A 5 16.00 -22.45 72.07
N ARG A 6 14.93 -22.99 71.50
CA ARG A 6 13.80 -22.34 70.83
C ARG A 6 12.94 -21.52 71.81
N GLY A 7 12.27 -20.47 71.32
CA GLY A 7 11.18 -19.78 72.01
C GLY A 7 10.18 -19.18 71.02
N LYS A 8 8.88 -19.42 71.25
CA LYS A 8 7.73 -19.21 70.35
C LYS A 8 7.14 -17.79 70.41
N LEU A 9 6.33 -17.49 69.40
CA LEU A 9 5.56 -16.27 69.10
C LEU A 9 4.56 -15.83 70.20
N SER A 10 4.27 -14.51 70.27
CA SER A 10 2.92 -14.00 70.60
C SER A 10 2.63 -12.61 69.98
N LEU A 11 1.36 -12.43 69.60
CA LEU A 11 0.73 -11.34 68.86
C LEU A 11 0.43 -10.08 69.70
N ALA A 12 0.27 -8.94 69.00
CA ALA A 12 -0.59 -7.75 69.26
C ALA A 12 0.19 -6.44 68.98
N SER A 13 0.01 -5.82 67.81
CA SER A 13 -0.97 -4.77 67.48
C SER A 13 -0.66 -3.39 68.06
N GLN A 14 -0.27 -2.45 67.18
CA GLN A 14 -0.75 -1.06 67.10
C GLN A 14 0.06 -0.31 66.02
N VAL A 15 -0.47 -0.29 64.79
CA VAL A 15 -0.02 0.66 63.75
C VAL A 15 -0.96 1.85 63.80
N ARG A 16 -0.49 2.96 64.35
CA ARG A 16 -1.23 4.24 64.37
C ARG A 16 -0.99 4.94 63.03
N GLY A 17 -2.02 4.98 62.18
CA GLY A 17 -1.96 5.55 60.84
C GLY A 17 -1.60 7.04 60.83
N LEU A 18 -0.60 7.39 60.02
CA LEU A 18 -0.31 8.77 59.64
C LEU A 18 -1.38 9.24 58.64
N ARG A 19 -2.23 10.17 59.07
CA ARG A 19 -3.15 10.88 58.18
C ARG A 19 -2.33 11.85 57.33
N THR A 20 -2.02 11.49 56.09
CA THR A 20 -1.55 12.47 55.09
C THR A 20 -2.74 13.31 54.62
N ARG A 21 -2.60 14.63 54.73
CA ARG A 21 -3.54 15.63 54.21
C ARG A 21 -3.86 15.34 52.74
N ALA A 22 -5.14 15.33 52.39
CA ALA A 22 -5.59 15.30 51.00
C ALA A 22 -5.03 16.53 50.26
N THR A 23 -4.40 16.32 49.12
CA THR A 23 -4.04 17.37 48.16
C THR A 23 -5.32 18.07 47.67
N PRO A 24 -5.34 19.40 47.51
CA PRO A 24 -6.50 20.05 46.92
C PRO A 24 -6.69 19.54 45.48
N ALA A 25 -7.93 19.26 45.13
CA ALA A 25 -8.30 18.84 43.79
C ALA A 25 -7.83 19.91 42.79
N VAL A 26 -7.06 19.50 41.79
CA VAL A 26 -6.81 20.32 40.61
C VAL A 26 -8.16 20.68 40.04
N LEU A 27 -8.50 21.98 40.03
CA LEU A 27 -9.68 22.48 39.34
C LEU A 27 -9.53 22.06 37.88
N ARG A 28 -10.25 21.00 37.49
CA ARG A 28 -10.49 20.69 36.08
C ARG A 28 -11.18 21.92 35.52
N THR A 29 -10.43 22.76 34.81
CA THR A 29 -11.04 23.72 33.90
C THR A 29 -11.89 22.89 32.95
N SER A 30 -13.20 22.99 33.10
CA SER A 30 -14.16 22.46 32.14
C SER A 30 -13.98 23.27 30.87
N VAL A 31 -13.01 22.89 30.04
CA VAL A 31 -12.98 23.32 28.65
C VAL A 31 -14.23 22.66 28.05
N GLN A 32 -15.32 23.41 27.97
CA GLN A 32 -16.45 22.97 27.17
C GLN A 32 -15.92 22.85 25.73
N PRO A 33 -16.10 21.71 25.05
CA PRO A 33 -15.79 21.67 23.65
C PRO A 33 -16.67 22.74 23.00
N SER A 34 -16.05 23.79 22.45
CA SER A 34 -16.75 24.73 21.59
C SER A 34 -17.35 23.89 20.47
N VAL A 35 -18.68 23.79 20.45
CA VAL A 35 -19.42 23.19 19.35
C VAL A 35 -19.09 24.07 18.15
N VAL A 36 -18.11 23.66 17.34
CA VAL A 36 -17.89 24.27 16.03
C VAL A 36 -19.08 23.79 15.22
N GLU A 37 -20.06 24.67 15.04
CA GLU A 37 -21.15 24.45 14.10
C GLU A 37 -20.48 24.26 12.73
N GLN A 38 -20.44 23.01 12.27
CA GLN A 38 -19.98 22.71 10.93
C GLN A 38 -21.10 23.13 9.98
N GLU A 39 -20.90 24.26 9.31
CA GLU A 39 -21.72 24.62 8.15
C GLU A 39 -21.53 23.53 7.09
N VAL A 40 -22.60 22.80 6.80
CA VAL A 40 -22.63 21.82 5.71
C VAL A 40 -22.68 22.62 4.41
N VAL A 41 -21.57 22.67 3.68
CA VAL A 41 -21.51 23.29 2.35
C VAL A 41 -22.49 22.53 1.45
N GLU A 42 -23.50 23.22 0.93
CA GLU A 42 -24.47 22.63 0.03
C GLU A 42 -23.78 22.27 -1.30
N HIS A 43 -23.69 20.97 -1.56
CA HIS A 43 -23.13 20.42 -2.79
C HIS A 43 -24.12 20.61 -3.95
N THR A 44 -24.04 21.75 -4.64
CA THR A 44 -24.75 21.92 -5.92
C THR A 44 -23.97 21.21 -7.03
N PRO A 45 -24.63 20.45 -7.92
CA PRO A 45 -23.94 19.67 -8.95
C PRO A 45 -23.12 20.54 -9.90
N GLU A 46 -23.60 21.76 -10.19
CA GLU A 46 -22.91 22.71 -11.07
C GLU A 46 -21.58 23.19 -10.47
N ALA A 47 -21.54 23.51 -9.18
CA ALA A 47 -20.32 23.94 -8.51
C ALA A 47 -19.26 22.81 -8.46
N GLU A 48 -19.70 21.55 -8.27
CA GLU A 48 -18.79 20.39 -8.29
C GLU A 48 -18.16 20.16 -9.67
N GLU A 49 -18.92 20.38 -10.74
CA GLU A 49 -18.40 20.28 -12.11
C GLU A 49 -17.32 21.34 -12.38
N GLU A 50 -17.53 22.58 -11.94
CA GLU A 50 -16.56 23.66 -12.10
C GLU A 50 -15.27 23.39 -11.34
N LEU A 51 -15.38 22.95 -10.08
CA LEU A 51 -14.23 22.54 -9.26
C LEU A 51 -13.48 21.36 -9.88
N THR A 52 -14.21 20.39 -10.44
CA THR A 52 -13.62 19.23 -11.11
C THR A 52 -12.85 19.65 -12.36
N LYS A 53 -13.44 20.52 -13.21
CA LYS A 53 -12.78 21.08 -14.40
C LYS A 53 -11.51 21.84 -14.03
N TYR A 54 -11.59 22.68 -12.99
CA TYR A 54 -10.44 23.42 -12.47
C TYR A 54 -9.32 22.52 -11.97
N ALA A 55 -9.66 21.47 -11.19
CA ALA A 55 -8.68 20.51 -10.69
C ALA A 55 -7.99 19.75 -11.84
N ILE A 56 -8.76 19.27 -12.82
CA ILE A 56 -8.24 18.59 -14.01
C ILE A 56 -7.30 19.51 -14.79
N GLN A 57 -7.69 20.77 -14.98
CA GLN A 57 -6.85 21.75 -15.68
C GLN A 57 -5.50 21.92 -14.98
N ARG A 58 -5.49 22.07 -13.65
CA ARG A 58 -4.25 22.21 -12.88
C ARG A 58 -3.34 21.00 -12.96
N VAL A 59 -3.92 19.80 -12.93
CA VAL A 59 -3.17 18.55 -13.13
C VAL A 59 -2.60 18.50 -14.55
N ASN A 60 -3.38 18.89 -15.56
CA ASN A 60 -2.94 18.93 -16.95
C ASN A 60 -1.82 19.94 -17.20
N ASP A 61 -1.86 21.10 -16.54
CA ASP A 61 -0.79 22.09 -16.59
C ASP A 61 0.50 21.52 -15.97
N GLN A 62 0.41 20.86 -14.80
CA GLN A 62 1.55 20.20 -14.17
C GLN A 62 2.14 19.06 -15.01
N ILE A 63 1.29 18.27 -15.67
CA ILE A 63 1.72 17.22 -16.59
C ILE A 63 2.41 17.84 -17.81
N GLY A 64 1.82 18.86 -18.43
CA GLY A 64 2.37 19.54 -19.60
C GLY A 64 3.72 20.22 -19.33
N GLU A 65 3.92 20.75 -18.13
CA GLU A 65 5.18 21.34 -17.68
C GLU A 65 6.18 20.32 -17.11
N ASN A 66 5.83 19.03 -17.05
CA ASN A 66 6.62 17.96 -16.40
C ASN A 66 6.99 18.24 -14.93
N LYS A 67 6.17 18.99 -14.20
CA LYS A 67 6.39 19.37 -12.79
C LYS A 67 5.86 18.34 -11.79
N HIS A 68 5.85 17.06 -12.14
CA HIS A 68 5.25 16.00 -11.32
C HIS A 68 6.26 15.20 -10.48
N GLY A 69 7.57 15.38 -10.70
CA GLY A 69 8.63 14.69 -9.98
C GLY A 69 8.66 13.19 -10.24
N ARG A 70 9.10 12.39 -9.26
CA ARG A 70 9.14 10.93 -9.38
C ARG A 70 7.73 10.35 -9.25
N LEU A 71 7.31 9.58 -10.25
CA LEU A 71 6.03 8.89 -10.26
C LEU A 71 6.11 7.49 -9.65
N PHE A 72 5.00 7.05 -9.07
CA PHE A 72 4.73 5.67 -8.71
C PHE A 72 3.49 5.17 -9.45
N ALA A 73 3.40 3.86 -9.65
CA ALA A 73 2.24 3.20 -10.24
C ALA A 73 1.82 2.00 -9.40
N VAL A 74 0.52 1.70 -9.41
CA VAL A 74 -0.03 0.44 -8.91
C VAL A 74 -0.37 -0.42 -10.11
N ILE A 75 0.38 -1.49 -10.31
CA ILE A 75 0.22 -2.42 -11.43
C ILE A 75 -0.49 -3.69 -10.97
N TYR A 76 -1.31 -4.29 -11.83
CA TYR A 76 -1.90 -5.61 -11.62
C TYR A 76 -1.23 -6.65 -12.49
N LEU A 77 -0.51 -7.57 -11.86
CA LEU A 77 0.26 -8.58 -12.55
C LEU A 77 0.20 -9.92 -11.82
N GLN A 78 -0.03 -11.01 -12.58
CA GLN A 78 -0.17 -12.38 -12.04
C GLN A 78 -1.13 -12.49 -10.83
N GLY A 79 -2.27 -11.80 -10.88
CA GLY A 79 -3.27 -11.86 -9.83
C GLY A 79 -2.97 -11.03 -8.58
N LYS A 80 -1.88 -10.26 -8.58
CA LYS A 80 -1.44 -9.43 -7.45
C LYS A 80 -1.25 -7.98 -7.87
N GLN A 81 -1.45 -7.08 -6.91
CA GLN A 81 -1.16 -5.67 -7.09
C GLN A 81 0.24 -5.37 -6.55
N HIS A 82 1.01 -4.61 -7.32
CA HIS A 82 2.34 -4.16 -6.91
C HIS A 82 2.40 -2.64 -6.98
N LEU A 83 2.84 -2.03 -5.88
CA LEU A 83 3.26 -0.63 -5.88
C LEU A 83 4.69 -0.58 -6.42
N VAL A 84 4.89 0.20 -7.48
CA VAL A 84 6.17 0.27 -8.19
C VAL A 84 6.55 1.71 -8.46
N THR A 85 7.85 1.99 -8.41
CA THR A 85 8.46 3.22 -8.90
C THR A 85 9.48 2.89 -10.00
N ALA A 86 9.93 3.90 -10.73
CA ALA A 86 11.07 3.74 -11.63
C ALA A 86 12.26 3.18 -10.84
N GLU A 87 13.01 2.26 -11.46
CA GLU A 87 14.17 1.58 -10.88
C GLU A 87 13.88 0.58 -9.74
N ASP A 88 12.64 0.12 -9.59
CA ASP A 88 12.33 -0.94 -8.61
C ASP A 88 12.53 -2.34 -9.16
N LEU A 89 12.80 -3.28 -8.25
CA LEU A 89 12.81 -4.72 -8.51
C LEU A 89 11.54 -5.35 -7.96
N VAL A 90 10.81 -6.06 -8.82
CA VAL A 90 9.54 -6.72 -8.48
C VAL A 90 9.65 -8.21 -8.74
N VAL A 91 9.37 -9.01 -7.71
CA VAL A 91 9.32 -10.47 -7.85
C VAL A 91 7.91 -10.90 -8.21
N VAL A 92 7.79 -11.54 -9.36
CA VAL A 92 6.56 -12.09 -9.89
C VAL A 92 6.56 -13.60 -9.68
N GLN A 93 5.53 -14.12 -9.04
CA GLN A 93 5.39 -15.56 -8.83
C GLN A 93 4.67 -16.22 -10.02
N GLY A 94 5.10 -17.44 -10.36
CA GLY A 94 4.48 -18.26 -11.38
C GLY A 94 5.21 -18.23 -12.73
N PRO A 95 4.74 -19.04 -13.69
CA PRO A 95 5.28 -19.07 -15.05
C PRO A 95 5.00 -17.75 -15.75
N PHE A 96 6.05 -17.15 -16.32
CA PHE A 96 5.97 -15.90 -17.06
C PHE A 96 6.54 -16.10 -18.46
N ALA A 97 5.80 -15.68 -19.49
CA ALA A 97 6.11 -15.97 -20.89
C ALA A 97 7.37 -15.24 -21.43
N PRO A 98 7.56 -13.92 -21.22
CA PRO A 98 8.71 -13.16 -21.75
C PRO A 98 10.07 -13.75 -21.35
N THR A 99 11.05 -13.73 -22.26
CA THR A 99 12.42 -14.23 -22.01
C THR A 99 13.26 -13.27 -21.17
N ILE A 100 14.38 -13.76 -20.63
CA ILE A 100 15.31 -12.93 -19.86
C ILE A 100 15.92 -11.88 -20.81
N GLY A 101 15.90 -10.61 -20.40
CA GLY A 101 16.34 -9.48 -21.22
C GLY A 101 15.21 -8.77 -21.99
N ASP A 102 14.03 -9.37 -22.11
CA ASP A 102 12.92 -8.75 -22.85
C ASP A 102 12.39 -7.51 -22.11
N THR A 103 12.27 -6.40 -22.84
CA THR A 103 11.55 -5.18 -22.45
C THR A 103 10.09 -5.29 -22.88
N PHE A 104 9.15 -5.02 -21.97
CA PHE A 104 7.72 -5.02 -22.29
C PHE A 104 6.95 -3.96 -21.49
N ARG A 105 5.81 -3.55 -22.06
CA ARG A 105 4.90 -2.59 -21.44
C ARG A 105 3.87 -3.29 -20.56
N LEU A 106 3.65 -2.76 -19.36
CA LEU A 106 2.60 -3.22 -18.46
C LEU A 106 1.29 -2.50 -18.78
N GLU A 107 0.27 -3.25 -19.20
CA GLU A 107 -1.01 -2.66 -19.61
C GLU A 107 -1.97 -2.42 -18.44
N LYS A 108 -1.96 -3.31 -17.44
CA LYS A 108 -2.96 -3.28 -16.36
C LYS A 108 -2.46 -2.41 -15.21
N ILE A 109 -2.75 -1.12 -15.31
CA ILE A 109 -2.38 -0.11 -14.33
C ILE A 109 -3.67 0.39 -13.66
N LEU A 110 -3.72 0.34 -12.32
CA LEU A 110 -4.89 0.80 -11.56
C LEU A 110 -4.76 2.27 -11.16
N ALA A 111 -3.55 2.69 -10.79
CA ALA A 111 -3.29 4.02 -10.28
C ALA A 111 -1.89 4.50 -10.66
N VAL A 112 -1.74 5.80 -10.82
CA VAL A 112 -0.44 6.49 -10.94
C VAL A 112 -0.48 7.70 -10.04
N GLY A 113 0.57 7.91 -9.24
CA GLY A 113 0.66 9.09 -8.39
C GLY A 113 2.03 9.76 -8.51
N GLY A 114 2.01 11.08 -8.38
CA GLY A 114 3.18 11.89 -8.12
C GLY A 114 3.15 12.44 -6.70
N ARG A 115 3.96 13.46 -6.46
CA ARG A 115 3.97 14.16 -5.17
C ARG A 115 2.66 14.91 -4.89
N ASP A 116 2.11 15.55 -5.93
CA ASP A 116 1.04 16.55 -5.77
C ASP A 116 -0.33 16.04 -6.24
N PHE A 117 -0.37 15.03 -7.12
CA PHE A 117 -1.62 14.47 -7.65
C PHE A 117 -1.57 12.94 -7.76
N THR A 118 -2.75 12.33 -7.85
CA THR A 118 -2.91 10.89 -8.11
C THR A 118 -4.05 10.66 -9.07
N LEU A 119 -3.78 9.87 -10.11
CA LEU A 119 -4.74 9.40 -11.09
C LEU A 119 -5.19 7.99 -10.69
N LEU A 120 -6.50 7.83 -10.50
CA LEU A 120 -7.13 6.56 -10.15
C LEU A 120 -8.00 6.07 -11.30
N GLY A 121 -7.82 4.82 -11.68
CA GLY A 121 -8.61 4.15 -12.70
C GLY A 121 -9.99 3.73 -12.21
N ARG A 122 -10.90 3.44 -13.17
CA ARG A 122 -12.23 2.90 -12.90
C ARG A 122 -12.50 1.68 -13.79
N PRO A 123 -12.04 0.47 -13.44
CA PRO A 123 -11.04 0.13 -12.41
C PRO A 123 -9.58 0.28 -12.88
N LEU A 124 -9.36 0.39 -14.19
CA LEU A 124 -8.03 0.57 -14.79
C LEU A 124 -7.91 1.98 -15.38
N LEU A 125 -6.67 2.46 -15.51
CA LEU A 125 -6.35 3.65 -16.29
C LEU A 125 -6.31 3.30 -17.78
N HIS A 126 -6.55 4.31 -18.63
CA HIS A 126 -6.45 4.14 -20.07
C HIS A 126 -5.03 3.74 -20.46
N LYS A 127 -4.91 2.75 -21.35
CA LYS A 127 -3.62 2.24 -21.82
C LYS A 127 -2.79 3.36 -22.43
N ASP A 128 -3.42 4.30 -23.12
CA ASP A 128 -2.70 5.34 -23.84
C ASP A 128 -2.16 6.43 -22.91
N LEU A 129 -2.72 6.58 -21.72
CA LEU A 129 -2.35 7.66 -20.79
C LEU A 129 -1.02 7.37 -20.07
N VAL A 130 -0.77 6.11 -19.72
CA VAL A 130 0.37 5.72 -18.87
C VAL A 130 1.23 4.69 -19.57
N ASN A 131 2.55 4.91 -19.57
CA ASN A 131 3.53 3.92 -19.97
C ASN A 131 4.34 3.44 -18.77
N VAL A 132 4.25 2.15 -18.45
CA VAL A 132 5.13 1.51 -17.47
C VAL A 132 5.90 0.42 -18.19
N GLU A 133 7.21 0.60 -18.28
CA GLU A 133 8.10 -0.33 -18.97
C GLU A 133 8.93 -1.14 -17.98
N ALA A 134 8.97 -2.44 -18.20
CA ALA A 134 9.70 -3.38 -17.36
C ALA A 134 10.58 -4.30 -18.20
N THR A 135 11.66 -4.78 -17.60
CA THR A 135 12.50 -5.84 -18.16
C THR A 135 12.54 -7.06 -17.27
N VAL A 136 12.64 -8.23 -17.89
CA VAL A 136 12.96 -9.46 -17.17
C VAL A 136 14.46 -9.51 -16.89
N VAL A 137 14.84 -9.47 -15.61
CA VAL A 137 16.24 -9.57 -15.20
C VAL A 137 16.66 -11.02 -15.01
N GLU A 138 15.84 -11.79 -14.30
CA GLU A 138 16.17 -13.18 -13.93
C GLU A 138 14.90 -14.03 -13.85
N LYS A 139 15.02 -15.31 -14.20
CA LYS A 139 14.04 -16.35 -13.86
C LYS A 139 14.71 -17.37 -12.96
N SER A 140 14.14 -17.58 -11.78
CA SER A 140 14.73 -18.44 -10.76
C SER A 140 13.68 -19.26 -10.04
N LEU A 141 14.14 -20.17 -9.17
CA LEU A 141 13.30 -20.99 -8.32
C LEU A 141 13.40 -20.48 -6.88
N SER A 142 12.26 -20.40 -6.20
CA SER A 142 12.21 -20.07 -4.79
C SER A 142 13.07 -21.01 -3.95
N HIS A 143 13.35 -20.59 -2.73
CA HIS A 143 13.83 -21.51 -1.71
C HIS A 143 12.88 -22.71 -1.58
N CYS A 144 13.43 -23.87 -1.26
CA CYS A 144 12.66 -25.09 -1.11
C CYS A 144 11.73 -25.00 0.10
N ARG A 145 10.43 -24.94 -0.15
CA ARG A 145 9.39 -25.07 0.87
C ARG A 145 9.22 -26.54 1.21
N ILE A 146 9.26 -26.86 2.50
CA ILE A 146 9.15 -28.22 3.01
C ILE A 146 7.79 -28.36 3.70
N PHE A 147 6.90 -29.15 3.12
CA PHE A 147 5.63 -29.51 3.73
C PHE A 147 5.77 -30.85 4.43
N PHE A 148 5.59 -30.88 5.74
CA PHE A 148 5.63 -32.10 6.53
C PHE A 148 4.22 -32.48 6.99
N TYR A 149 3.70 -33.59 6.45
CA TYR A 149 2.43 -34.16 6.83
C TYR A 149 2.66 -35.31 7.79
N ASN A 150 2.08 -35.24 8.99
CA ASN A 150 2.22 -36.29 9.99
C ASN A 150 0.88 -36.56 10.68
N ARG A 151 0.46 -37.83 10.71
CA ARG A 151 -0.70 -38.28 11.45
C ARG A 151 -0.25 -39.15 12.63
N ARG A 152 -0.46 -38.62 13.84
CA ARG A 152 -0.06 -39.26 15.11
C ARG A 152 -0.59 -40.69 15.21
N ARG A 153 0.28 -41.64 15.59
CA ARG A 153 -0.03 -43.07 15.82
C ARG A 153 -0.68 -43.79 14.62
N LYS A 154 -0.61 -43.23 13.41
CA LYS A 154 -1.14 -43.86 12.20
C LYS A 154 -0.05 -44.31 11.22
N ASN A 155 1.22 -44.36 11.65
CA ASN A 155 2.39 -44.64 10.82
C ASN A 155 2.34 -43.93 9.45
N SER A 156 1.79 -42.71 9.43
CA SER A 156 1.56 -41.93 8.22
C SER A 156 2.30 -40.62 8.38
N ARG A 157 3.45 -40.55 7.72
CA ARG A 157 4.34 -39.39 7.65
C ARG A 157 4.79 -39.22 6.21
N LYS A 158 4.70 -38.00 5.67
CA LYS A 158 5.11 -37.65 4.32
C LYS A 158 5.77 -36.27 4.33
N THR A 159 6.89 -36.14 3.64
CA THR A 159 7.57 -34.85 3.43
C THR A 159 7.50 -34.53 1.95
N LYS A 160 6.95 -33.37 1.60
CA LYS A 160 6.90 -32.84 0.23
C LYS A 160 7.82 -31.63 0.15
N PHE A 161 8.70 -31.63 -0.85
CA PHE A 161 9.59 -30.52 -1.17
C PHE A 161 9.03 -29.80 -2.39
N GLU A 162 8.85 -28.48 -2.31
CA GLU A 162 8.23 -27.68 -3.36
C GLU A 162 9.03 -26.39 -3.58
N ARG A 163 9.26 -26.06 -4.85
CA ARG A 163 9.91 -24.82 -5.26
C ARG A 163 9.01 -24.14 -6.27
N GLU A 164 8.70 -22.88 -6.01
CA GLU A 164 7.89 -22.07 -6.91
C GLU A 164 8.80 -21.36 -7.91
N THR A 165 8.39 -21.29 -9.17
CA THR A 165 9.06 -20.43 -10.14
C THR A 165 8.74 -18.97 -9.84
N HIS A 166 9.75 -18.12 -9.95
CA HIS A 166 9.54 -16.69 -9.92
C HIS A 166 10.39 -15.99 -10.99
N THR A 167 9.94 -14.80 -11.38
CA THR A 167 10.61 -13.94 -12.34
C THR A 167 10.87 -12.61 -11.66
N LEU A 168 12.10 -12.12 -11.76
CA LEU A 168 12.52 -10.84 -11.23
C LEU A 168 12.44 -9.81 -12.35
N LEU A 169 11.58 -8.81 -12.16
CA LEU A 169 11.38 -7.71 -13.09
C LEU A 169 12.07 -6.46 -12.58
N ARG A 170 12.69 -5.69 -13.48
CA ARG A 170 13.16 -4.33 -13.23
C ARG A 170 12.22 -3.35 -13.91
N ILE A 171 11.66 -2.41 -13.16
CA ILE A 171 10.88 -1.31 -13.70
C ILE A 171 11.86 -0.23 -14.17
N HIS A 172 11.77 0.17 -15.43
CA HIS A 172 12.65 1.21 -16.00
C HIS A 172 12.04 2.58 -15.80
N ARG A 173 10.85 2.79 -16.36
CA ARG A 173 10.19 4.08 -16.42
C ARG A 173 8.69 3.95 -16.12
N VAL A 174 8.17 4.99 -15.49
CA VAL A 174 6.75 5.23 -15.25
C VAL A 174 6.49 6.65 -15.77
N GLU A 175 5.82 6.75 -16.90
CA GLU A 175 5.63 8.01 -17.64
C GLU A 175 4.16 8.23 -17.99
N LEU A 176 3.75 9.50 -18.01
CA LEU A 176 2.46 9.94 -18.54
C LEU A 176 2.69 10.43 -19.97
N LEU A 177 1.90 9.91 -20.92
CA LEU A 177 2.11 10.17 -22.35
C LEU A 177 1.37 11.42 -22.84
N HIS A 178 0.17 11.69 -22.31
CA HIS A 178 -0.67 12.83 -22.69
C HIS A 178 -1.44 13.38 -21.49
N LYS A 179 -2.15 14.50 -21.70
CA LYS A 179 -2.96 15.18 -20.69
C LYS A 179 -4.22 14.38 -20.36
N VAL A 180 -4.72 14.52 -19.14
CA VAL A 180 -5.94 13.84 -18.69
C VAL A 180 -7.13 14.34 -19.53
N ASN A 181 -7.92 13.38 -20.02
CA ASN A 181 -9.10 13.55 -20.90
C ASN A 181 -8.82 14.01 -22.34
N GLU A 182 -7.57 14.00 -22.78
CA GLU A 182 -7.20 14.24 -24.17
C GLU A 182 -6.81 12.90 -24.80
N ALA A 183 -7.69 12.30 -25.60
CA ALA A 183 -7.36 11.07 -26.31
C ALA A 183 -6.42 11.41 -27.48
N PRO A 184 -5.36 10.61 -27.74
CA PRO A 184 -4.58 10.78 -28.95
C PRO A 184 -5.48 10.53 -30.17
N ASP A 185 -5.31 11.35 -31.21
CA ASP A 185 -6.00 11.15 -32.48
C ASP A 185 -5.67 9.75 -33.01
N ILE A 186 -6.68 8.89 -33.11
CA ILE A 186 -6.52 7.53 -33.65
C ILE A 186 -6.47 7.65 -35.18
N GLU A 187 -5.29 7.90 -35.72
CA GLU A 187 -5.07 7.89 -37.16
C GLU A 187 -5.39 6.49 -37.73
N GLY A 188 -6.29 6.41 -38.72
CA GLY A 188 -6.57 5.18 -39.48
C GLY A 188 -7.92 4.48 -39.23
N VAL A 189 -8.90 5.14 -38.62
CA VAL A 189 -10.30 4.66 -38.57
C VAL A 189 -11.12 5.16 -39.77
N ASP A 190 -10.61 6.15 -40.50
CA ASP A 190 -11.24 6.68 -41.72
C ASP A 190 -11.27 5.61 -42.82
N GLY A 191 -12.43 4.96 -43.00
CA GLY A 191 -12.69 4.06 -44.14
C GLY A 191 -13.03 2.60 -43.79
N ARG A 192 -13.10 2.21 -42.52
CA ARG A 192 -13.64 0.87 -42.15
C ARG A 192 -15.16 0.94 -41.97
N ILE A 193 -15.89 0.66 -43.06
CA ILE A 193 -17.29 0.25 -43.00
C ILE A 193 -17.29 -1.19 -42.45
N PHE A 194 -17.97 -1.43 -41.33
CA PHE A 194 -18.21 -2.78 -40.81
C PHE A 194 -19.06 -3.61 -41.78
#